data_AF-A0A523DNQ0-F1
#
_entry.id   AF-A0A523DNQ0-F1
#
_cell.length_a   1.000
_cell.length_b   1.000
_cell.length_c   1.000
_cell.angle_alpha   90.00
_cell.angle_beta   90.00
_cell.angle_gamma   90.00
#
_symmetry.space_group_name_H-M   'P 1'
#
loop_
_entity.id
_entity.type
_entity.pdbx_description
1 polymer ?
#
loop_
_entity_poly.entity_id
_entity_poly.type
_entity_poly.pdbx_seq_one_letter_code
_entity_poly.pdbx_strand_id
1 'polypeptide(L)'
;MSGLPQQSQTPRFSLVSRLTACVLGLVLAVAAALFFAVAWRMLAYPHEVIVTEGAIGLAVRSLTDGLGLYDPARWQEAPFVIIHYTPLYYLITAAWVMVTGGGLFAGRWISILATTGAAMVAGHLVRKETGRVGLGLMASALWLSFYQVVFWGTTQRVDALGTFFEALGLLVFAAGRRRGRTGYLALPFLVAAWGTKQVMIVALVAATLDLALEDKRQGRSIFRGRAVRFAGAGFGALAALFAGLLIFSGGGFWTAAVMGTVSAAADPPWVIFSNAELFFGSPWNMVVFMMASIFATLGFSRRPGQESKPAAWSPFRLLGLYLWLGLALAIATDANLPRFFPPMLAMGMLVPLGLHHIAGRPRLRAACMAILVFTGSLHLVYEMRSLVRERIVTLEDQNQRLLFAAAATRHAPGGGPVLAQDAGMLISAGLPVTMADPYVFSILAGNDAWRPDILVDGIQRQRYETIILNRPAEDLNPDEWTTLWIAPARDELLQHYRLAETVTIDQEWRFLEPTRYYYVPREEVTAANPHP
;
A
#
# COMPACT_ATOMS: atom_id res chain seq x y z
N MET A 1 23.02 19.07 -58.64
CA MET A 1 22.02 19.89 -57.93
C MET A 1 21.99 19.46 -56.47
N SER A 2 22.69 20.23 -55.64
CA SER A 2 22.86 20.06 -54.20
C SER A 2 21.58 20.47 -53.45
N GLY A 3 20.88 19.50 -52.86
CA GLY A 3 19.71 19.74 -52.02
C GLY A 3 20.13 20.46 -50.73
N LEU A 4 19.65 21.69 -50.55
CA LEU A 4 19.84 22.47 -49.33
C LEU A 4 19.17 21.73 -48.15
N PRO A 5 19.83 21.65 -46.98
CA PRO A 5 19.21 21.10 -45.79
C PRO A 5 18.04 21.99 -45.38
N GLN A 6 16.83 21.43 -45.36
CA GLN A 6 15.65 22.06 -44.76
C GLN A 6 16.00 22.45 -43.32
N GLN A 7 16.19 23.75 -43.09
CA GLN A 7 16.28 24.31 -41.75
C GLN A 7 14.97 23.95 -41.03
N SER A 8 15.08 23.04 -40.06
CA SER A 8 14.00 22.68 -39.15
C SER A 8 13.63 23.94 -38.37
N GLN A 9 12.60 24.65 -38.82
CA GLN A 9 12.00 25.72 -38.06
C GLN A 9 11.56 25.12 -36.72
N THR A 10 12.34 25.39 -35.67
CA THR A 10 11.94 25.03 -34.31
C THR A 10 10.59 25.69 -34.07
N PRO A 11 9.51 24.92 -33.83
CA PRO A 11 8.19 25.50 -33.65
C PRO A 11 8.27 26.49 -32.49
N ARG A 12 8.08 27.79 -32.77
CA ARG A 12 8.00 28.82 -31.74
C ARG A 12 6.84 28.44 -30.84
N PHE A 13 7.14 27.91 -29.65
CA PHE A 13 6.12 27.63 -28.65
C PHE A 13 5.36 28.94 -28.39
N SER A 14 4.03 28.89 -28.51
CA SER A 14 3.21 30.02 -28.10
C SER A 14 3.50 30.34 -26.64
N LEU A 15 3.52 31.64 -26.29
CA LEU A 15 3.71 32.10 -24.90
C LEU A 15 2.79 31.34 -23.94
N VAL A 16 1.54 31.11 -24.35
CA VAL A 16 0.53 30.31 -23.63
C VAL A 16 1.05 28.92 -23.26
N SER A 17 1.62 28.16 -24.21
CA SER A 17 2.10 26.79 -23.93
C SER A 17 3.23 26.75 -22.90
N ARG A 18 4.09 27.77 -22.90
CA ARG A 18 5.18 27.89 -21.91
C ARG A 18 4.62 28.23 -20.53
N LEU A 19 3.69 29.18 -20.47
CA LEU A 19 3.00 29.54 -19.22
C LEU A 19 2.26 28.34 -18.63
N THR A 20 1.48 27.59 -19.44
CA THR A 20 0.79 26.38 -18.96
C THR A 20 1.77 25.33 -18.42
N ALA A 21 2.91 25.13 -19.09
CA ALA A 21 3.93 24.20 -18.60
C ALA A 21 4.58 24.68 -17.29
N CYS A 22 4.82 25.99 -17.13
CA CYS A 22 5.32 26.55 -15.87
C CYS A 22 4.33 26.39 -14.73
N VAL A 23 3.04 26.70 -14.96
CA VAL A 23 1.98 26.54 -13.96
C VAL A 23 1.82 25.06 -13.58
N LEU A 24 1.84 24.15 -14.57
CA LEU A 24 1.83 22.71 -14.29
C LEU A 24 3.03 22.28 -13.44
N GLY A 25 4.22 22.79 -13.77
CA GLY A 25 5.42 22.57 -12.98
C GLY A 25 5.26 23.05 -11.53
N LEU A 26 4.66 24.21 -11.31
CA LEU A 26 4.37 24.75 -9.98
C LEU A 26 3.37 23.88 -9.21
N VAL A 27 2.24 23.50 -9.82
CA VAL A 27 1.23 22.63 -9.22
C VAL A 27 1.86 21.31 -8.75
N LEU A 28 2.64 20.67 -9.63
CA LEU A 28 3.30 19.41 -9.30
C LEU A 28 4.43 19.58 -8.26
N ALA A 29 5.13 20.71 -8.27
CA ALA A 29 6.14 21.03 -7.25
C ALA A 29 5.50 21.23 -5.88
N VAL A 30 4.35 21.92 -5.80
CA VAL A 30 3.58 22.07 -4.55
C VAL A 30 3.11 20.70 -4.05
N ALA A 31 2.55 19.86 -4.93
CA ALA A 31 2.14 18.50 -4.54
C ALA A 31 3.31 17.67 -3.99
N ALA A 32 4.46 17.69 -4.66
CA ALA A 32 5.66 17.00 -4.18
C ALA A 32 6.18 17.59 -2.85
N ALA A 33 6.14 18.92 -2.67
CA ALA A 33 6.51 19.56 -1.42
C ALA A 33 5.58 19.16 -0.26
N LEU A 34 4.27 19.05 -0.54
CA LEU A 34 3.29 18.54 0.42
C LEU A 34 3.60 17.09 0.83
N PHE A 35 3.97 16.22 -0.11
CA PHE A 35 4.42 14.86 0.23
C PHE A 35 5.56 14.89 1.25
N PHE A 36 6.62 15.68 0.99
CA PHE A 36 7.76 15.74 1.90
C PHE A 36 7.41 16.39 3.25
N ALA A 37 6.52 17.38 3.27
CA ALA A 37 6.02 17.95 4.52
C ALA A 37 5.25 16.92 5.37
N VAL A 38 4.35 16.15 4.74
CA VAL A 38 3.65 15.04 5.41
C VAL A 38 4.62 13.97 5.86
N ALA A 39 5.55 13.55 5.00
CA ALA A 39 6.55 12.53 5.32
C ALA A 39 7.41 12.93 6.54
N TRP A 40 7.84 14.20 6.61
CA TRP A 40 8.57 14.73 7.76
C TRP A 40 7.73 14.68 9.05
N ARG A 41 6.48 15.16 8.99
CA ARG A 41 5.56 15.12 10.14
C ARG A 41 5.30 13.68 10.61
N MET A 42 5.09 12.75 9.67
CA MET A 42 4.85 11.34 9.96
C MET A 42 6.06 10.64 10.60
N LEU A 43 7.28 11.00 10.20
CA LEU A 43 8.51 10.47 10.82
C LEU A 43 8.71 10.99 12.24
N ALA A 44 8.42 12.28 12.46
CA ALA A 44 8.58 12.90 13.78
C ALA A 44 7.52 12.43 14.78
N TYR A 45 6.34 12.07 14.31
CA TYR A 45 5.22 11.70 15.16
C TYR A 45 5.37 10.26 15.69
N PRO A 46 5.45 10.03 17.01
CA PRO A 46 5.79 8.70 17.55
C PRO A 46 4.61 7.73 17.59
N HIS A 47 3.37 8.23 17.55
CA HIS A 47 2.17 7.43 17.69
C HIS A 47 1.62 6.94 16.36
N GLU A 48 0.76 5.95 16.42
CA GLU A 48 0.00 5.46 15.28
C GLU A 48 -0.86 6.55 14.68
N VAL A 49 -0.93 6.58 13.34
CA VAL A 49 -1.87 7.47 12.62
C VAL A 49 -2.85 6.67 11.76
N ILE A 50 -2.57 5.40 11.49
CA ILE A 50 -3.54 4.47 10.89
C ILE A 50 -3.49 3.14 11.65
N VAL A 51 -4.65 2.57 12.01
CA VAL A 51 -4.81 1.34 12.83
C VAL A 51 -3.94 0.15 12.36
N THR A 52 -3.61 0.09 11.06
CA THR A 52 -2.78 -1.01 10.54
C THR A 52 -1.28 -0.86 10.83
N GLU A 53 -0.81 0.30 11.29
CA GLU A 53 0.60 0.50 11.64
C GLU A 53 0.96 -0.25 12.92
N GLY A 54 0.03 -0.29 13.88
CA GLY A 54 0.14 -1.00 15.14
C GLY A 54 0.23 -2.51 14.93
N ALA A 55 -0.62 -3.07 14.06
CA ALA A 55 -0.57 -4.47 13.68
C ALA A 55 0.80 -4.86 13.09
N ILE A 56 1.29 -4.08 12.12
CA ILE A 56 2.60 -4.29 11.50
C ILE A 56 3.73 -4.05 12.52
N GLY A 57 3.58 -3.05 13.40
CA GLY A 57 4.57 -2.71 14.42
C GLY A 57 4.73 -3.81 15.45
N LEU A 58 3.62 -4.41 15.90
CA LEU A 58 3.65 -5.53 16.82
C LEU A 58 4.25 -6.77 16.17
N ALA A 59 3.93 -7.02 14.89
CA ALA A 59 4.56 -8.08 14.11
C ALA A 59 6.08 -7.88 14.01
N VAL A 60 6.55 -6.68 13.70
CA VAL A 60 7.98 -6.36 13.68
C VAL A 60 8.62 -6.52 15.06
N ARG A 61 8.00 -6.00 16.12
CA ARG A 61 8.49 -6.12 17.49
C ARG A 61 8.61 -7.58 17.93
N SER A 62 7.61 -8.40 17.64
CA SER A 62 7.66 -9.83 17.97
C SER A 62 8.84 -10.54 17.29
N LEU A 63 9.25 -10.13 16.08
CA LEU A 63 10.44 -10.66 15.42
C LEU A 63 11.72 -10.28 16.16
N THR A 64 11.81 -9.04 16.67
CA THR A 64 12.96 -8.60 17.46
C THR A 64 12.99 -9.23 18.85
N ASP A 65 11.84 -9.66 19.36
CA ASP A 65 11.70 -10.40 20.62
C ASP A 65 11.99 -11.91 20.45
N GLY A 66 12.40 -12.35 19.25
CA GLY A 66 12.84 -13.71 18.98
C GLY A 66 11.76 -14.66 18.45
N LEU A 67 10.52 -14.19 18.28
CA LEU A 67 9.45 -15.01 17.71
C LEU A 67 9.63 -15.16 16.20
N GLY A 68 9.78 -16.39 15.72
CA GLY A 68 10.06 -16.70 14.31
C GLY A 68 9.04 -16.13 13.32
N LEU A 69 9.46 -15.98 12.05
CA LEU A 69 8.55 -15.66 10.95
C LEU A 69 7.51 -16.77 10.80
N TYR A 70 6.23 -16.40 10.86
CA TYR A 70 5.11 -17.33 10.70
C TYR A 70 5.13 -18.51 11.70
N ASP A 71 5.72 -18.32 12.88
CA ASP A 71 5.70 -19.29 13.96
C ASP A 71 4.25 -19.56 14.42
N PRO A 72 3.81 -20.83 14.57
CA PRO A 72 2.47 -21.17 15.05
C PRO A 72 2.08 -20.53 16.39
N ALA A 73 3.04 -20.26 17.27
CA ALA A 73 2.78 -19.59 18.55
C ALA A 73 2.07 -18.24 18.36
N ARG A 74 2.25 -17.57 17.20
CA ARG A 74 1.60 -16.30 16.84
C ARG A 74 0.08 -16.32 16.83
N TRP A 75 -0.54 -17.49 16.67
CA TRP A 75 -2.00 -17.66 16.69
C TRP A 75 -2.46 -18.74 17.67
N GLN A 76 -1.54 -19.41 18.36
CA GLN A 76 -1.85 -20.39 19.40
C GLN A 76 -1.75 -19.78 20.81
N GLU A 77 -0.90 -18.76 20.98
CA GLU A 77 -0.60 -18.15 22.27
C GLU A 77 -0.65 -16.61 22.18
N ALA A 78 -0.93 -15.96 23.31
CA ALA A 78 -0.90 -14.51 23.39
C ALA A 78 0.56 -14.01 23.56
N PRO A 79 0.92 -12.85 22.97
CA PRO A 79 0.08 -12.00 22.13
C PRO A 79 -0.14 -12.59 20.73
N PHE A 80 -1.39 -12.52 20.27
CA PHE A 80 -1.84 -12.98 18.95
C PHE A 80 -1.41 -11.96 17.88
N VAL A 81 -0.35 -12.29 17.15
CA VAL A 81 0.33 -11.37 16.22
C VAL A 81 0.60 -12.04 14.89
N ILE A 82 -0.24 -11.73 13.91
CA ILE A 82 -0.13 -12.32 12.57
C ILE A 82 0.79 -11.52 11.65
N ILE A 83 1.53 -12.25 10.82
CA ILE A 83 2.29 -11.72 9.69
C ILE A 83 1.56 -12.18 8.42
N HIS A 84 0.62 -11.38 7.89
CA HIS A 84 -0.22 -11.78 6.76
C HIS A 84 0.30 -11.35 5.38
N TYR A 85 1.46 -10.68 5.33
CA TYR A 85 2.18 -10.41 4.10
C TYR A 85 3.46 -11.25 4.01
N THR A 86 4.09 -11.23 2.84
CA THR A 86 5.39 -11.86 2.60
C THR A 86 6.52 -11.17 3.38
N PRO A 87 7.63 -11.85 3.66
CA PRO A 87 8.46 -11.52 4.83
C PRO A 87 9.40 -10.32 4.65
N LEU A 88 9.68 -9.89 3.42
CA LEU A 88 10.80 -8.98 3.14
C LEU A 88 10.66 -7.63 3.85
N TYR A 89 9.46 -7.06 3.88
CA TYR A 89 9.22 -5.79 4.57
C TYR A 89 9.43 -5.93 6.09
N TYR A 90 8.88 -6.99 6.68
CA TYR A 90 9.01 -7.23 8.12
C TYR A 90 10.46 -7.45 8.53
N LEU A 91 11.23 -8.22 7.75
CA LEU A 91 12.64 -8.47 8.01
C LEU A 91 13.49 -7.20 7.91
N ILE A 92 13.31 -6.39 6.86
CA ILE A 92 14.03 -5.12 6.72
C ILE A 92 13.66 -4.16 7.85
N THR A 93 12.37 -4.10 8.21
CA THR A 93 11.90 -3.23 9.30
C THR A 93 12.41 -3.70 10.65
N ALA A 94 12.41 -5.00 10.95
CA ALA A 94 12.97 -5.56 12.18
C ALA A 94 14.47 -5.29 12.29
N ALA A 95 15.22 -5.47 11.19
CA ALA A 95 16.63 -5.12 11.13
C ALA A 95 16.88 -3.65 11.48
N TRP A 96 16.02 -2.75 10.99
CA TRP A 96 16.14 -1.32 11.27
C TRP A 96 15.68 -0.96 12.68
N VAL A 97 14.64 -1.60 13.21
CA VAL A 97 14.18 -1.45 14.60
C VAL A 97 15.29 -1.79 15.60
N MET A 98 16.08 -2.84 15.34
CA MET A 98 17.23 -3.20 16.18
C MET A 98 18.30 -2.09 16.24
N VAL A 99 18.35 -1.21 15.23
CA VAL A 99 19.28 -0.07 15.19
C VAL A 99 18.67 1.19 15.81
N THR A 100 17.39 1.46 15.58
CA THR A 100 16.74 2.71 15.98
C THR A 100 16.07 2.65 17.36
N GLY A 101 15.93 1.47 17.97
CA GLY A 101 15.36 1.32 19.31
C GLY A 101 13.83 1.26 19.39
N GLY A 102 13.15 0.79 18.33
CA GLY A 102 11.69 0.55 18.35
C GLY A 102 10.82 1.63 17.72
N GLY A 103 9.50 1.46 17.90
CA GLY A 103 8.46 2.38 17.44
C GLY A 103 8.07 2.25 15.96
N LEU A 104 7.23 3.17 15.49
CA LEU A 104 6.74 3.23 14.11
C LEU A 104 7.71 3.93 13.15
N PHE A 105 8.74 4.59 13.69
CA PHE A 105 9.73 5.34 12.91
C PHE A 105 10.38 4.47 11.84
N ALA A 106 10.80 3.25 12.20
CA ALA A 106 11.58 2.41 11.32
C ALA A 106 10.82 2.03 10.05
N GLY A 107 9.57 1.57 10.18
CA GLY A 107 8.75 1.20 9.04
C GLY A 107 8.33 2.41 8.21
N ARG A 108 7.96 3.53 8.84
CA ARG A 108 7.66 4.78 8.12
C ARG A 108 8.83 5.26 7.28
N TRP A 109 10.04 5.21 7.83
CA TRP A 109 11.26 5.59 7.12
C TRP A 109 11.49 4.72 5.88
N ILE A 110 11.33 3.40 6.01
CA ILE A 110 11.42 2.47 4.87
C ILE A 110 10.36 2.80 3.81
N SER A 111 9.10 3.02 4.21
CA SER A 111 8.03 3.39 3.26
C SER A 111 8.28 4.71 2.54
N ILE A 112 8.74 5.74 3.26
CA ILE A 112 9.03 7.07 2.69
C ILE A 112 10.20 6.99 1.71
N LEU A 113 11.26 6.26 2.08
CA LEU A 113 12.38 6.01 1.19
C LEU A 113 11.96 5.23 -0.05
N ALA A 114 11.15 4.19 0.11
CA ALA A 114 10.66 3.41 -1.01
C ALA A 114 9.75 4.23 -1.94
N THR A 115 8.86 5.05 -1.38
CA THR A 115 7.97 5.93 -2.15
C THR A 115 8.77 6.98 -2.93
N THR A 116 9.78 7.59 -2.29
CA THR A 116 10.70 8.53 -2.94
C THR A 116 11.56 7.84 -4.00
N GLY A 117 12.06 6.64 -3.70
CA GLY A 117 12.81 5.80 -4.62
C GLY A 117 12.00 5.43 -5.86
N ALA A 118 10.72 5.06 -5.70
CA ALA A 118 9.81 4.80 -6.81
C ALA A 118 9.63 6.05 -7.68
N ALA A 119 9.49 7.23 -7.07
CA ALA A 119 9.43 8.52 -7.77
C ALA A 119 10.70 8.76 -8.62
N MET A 120 11.88 8.53 -8.03
CA MET A 120 13.17 8.71 -8.69
C MET A 120 13.35 7.73 -9.86
N VAL A 121 12.95 6.47 -9.68
CA VAL A 121 13.02 5.42 -10.71
C VAL A 121 12.07 5.74 -11.87
N ALA A 122 10.83 6.13 -11.58
CA ALA A 122 9.87 6.56 -12.59
C ALA A 122 10.38 7.76 -13.40
N GLY A 123 10.89 8.79 -12.71
CA GLY A 123 11.48 9.96 -13.35
C GLY A 123 12.71 9.63 -14.17
N HIS A 124 13.57 8.74 -13.70
CA HIS A 124 14.73 8.26 -14.43
C HIS A 124 14.33 7.50 -15.71
N LEU A 125 13.35 6.60 -15.61
CA LEU A 125 12.83 5.86 -16.75
C LEU A 125 12.31 6.82 -17.82
N VAL A 126 11.42 7.75 -17.45
CA VAL A 126 10.85 8.73 -18.39
C VAL A 126 11.93 9.65 -18.98
N ARG A 127 12.91 10.09 -18.17
CA ARG A 127 14.06 10.86 -18.68
C ARG A 127 14.86 10.07 -19.71
N LYS A 128 15.10 8.77 -19.48
CA LYS A 128 15.84 7.91 -20.42
C LYS A 128 15.10 7.70 -21.73
N GLU A 129 13.78 7.56 -21.69
CA GLU A 129 12.96 7.37 -22.90
C GLU A 129 12.74 8.67 -23.69
N THR A 130 12.72 9.84 -23.03
CA THR A 130 12.43 11.13 -23.69
C THR A 130 13.64 12.01 -23.94
N GLY A 131 14.77 11.75 -23.24
CA GLY A 131 15.93 12.63 -23.19
C GLY A 131 15.71 13.95 -22.42
N ARG A 132 14.55 14.16 -21.78
CA ARG A 132 14.18 15.45 -21.16
C ARG A 132 14.04 15.33 -19.65
N VAL A 133 14.87 16.08 -18.92
CA VAL A 133 14.85 16.12 -17.44
C VAL A 133 13.49 16.58 -16.91
N GLY A 134 12.91 17.64 -17.49
CA GLY A 134 11.61 18.16 -17.04
C GLY A 134 10.46 17.15 -17.12
N LEU A 135 10.47 16.23 -18.09
CA LEU A 135 9.47 15.16 -18.16
C LEU A 135 9.74 14.04 -17.16
N GLY A 136 11.00 13.79 -16.82
CA GLY A 136 11.37 12.92 -15.70
C GLY A 136 10.90 13.49 -14.36
N LEU A 137 11.17 14.77 -14.10
CA LEU A 137 10.68 15.46 -12.89
C LEU A 137 9.14 15.46 -12.82
N MET A 138 8.47 15.68 -13.95
CA MET A 138 7.02 15.55 -14.03
C MET A 138 6.53 14.16 -13.63
N ALA A 139 7.20 13.08 -14.08
CA ALA A 139 6.82 11.73 -13.71
C ALA A 139 6.99 11.45 -12.20
N SER A 140 8.11 11.92 -11.63
CA SER A 140 8.35 11.83 -10.18
C SER A 140 7.30 12.59 -9.39
N ALA A 141 6.99 13.82 -9.79
CA ALA A 141 6.05 14.67 -9.08
C ALA A 141 4.59 14.21 -9.24
N LEU A 142 4.20 13.65 -10.40
CA LEU A 142 2.88 13.02 -10.59
C LEU A 142 2.68 11.83 -9.66
N TRP A 143 3.70 10.99 -9.50
CA TRP A 143 3.63 9.88 -8.53
C TRP A 143 3.41 10.39 -7.11
N LEU A 144 4.18 11.39 -6.69
CA LEU A 144 4.05 11.99 -5.36
C LEU A 144 2.80 12.87 -5.18
N SER A 145 2.07 13.17 -6.26
CA SER A 145 0.87 14.01 -6.19
C SER A 145 -0.41 13.22 -5.96
N PHE A 146 -0.38 11.88 -5.91
CA PHE A 146 -1.59 11.11 -5.61
C PHE A 146 -1.85 11.09 -4.10
N TYR A 147 -3.07 11.44 -3.68
CA TYR A 147 -3.48 11.42 -2.26
C TYR A 147 -3.15 10.08 -1.60
N GLN A 148 -3.45 8.98 -2.29
CA GLN A 148 -3.21 7.63 -1.82
C GLN A 148 -1.71 7.36 -1.62
N VAL A 149 -0.87 7.86 -2.52
CA VAL A 149 0.59 7.72 -2.40
C VAL A 149 1.10 8.53 -1.22
N VAL A 150 0.60 9.73 -0.98
CA VAL A 150 1.02 10.51 0.20
C VAL A 150 0.53 9.86 1.50
N PHE A 151 -0.74 9.48 1.56
CA PHE A 151 -1.34 8.89 2.76
C PHE A 151 -0.69 7.55 3.13
N TRP A 152 -0.56 6.63 2.18
CA TRP A 152 -0.05 5.28 2.45
C TRP A 152 1.45 5.14 2.27
N GLY A 153 2.09 5.97 1.44
CA GLY A 153 3.54 5.95 1.24
C GLY A 153 4.33 6.57 2.39
N THR A 154 3.65 7.23 3.34
CA THR A 154 4.26 7.83 4.53
C THR A 154 4.01 7.05 5.83
N THR A 155 3.31 5.92 5.75
CA THR A 155 2.95 5.09 6.90
C THR A 155 3.74 3.77 6.92
N GLN A 156 3.85 3.13 8.09
CA GLN A 156 4.51 1.82 8.26
C GLN A 156 3.67 0.73 7.59
N ARG A 157 3.91 0.51 6.29
CA ARG A 157 3.12 -0.33 5.39
C ARG A 157 4.01 -0.98 4.34
N VAL A 158 3.67 -2.21 3.97
CA VAL A 158 4.48 -3.02 3.03
C VAL A 158 4.44 -2.53 1.58
N ASP A 159 3.43 -1.74 1.22
CA ASP A 159 3.02 -1.51 -0.17
C ASP A 159 4.03 -0.63 -0.97
N ALA A 160 4.58 0.40 -0.32
CA ALA A 160 5.55 1.30 -0.93
C ALA A 160 6.84 0.57 -1.34
N LEU A 161 7.34 -0.33 -0.48
CA LEU A 161 8.54 -1.11 -0.73
C LEU A 161 8.37 -2.08 -1.92
N GLY A 162 7.23 -2.76 -1.99
CA GLY A 162 6.90 -3.63 -3.11
C GLY A 162 6.84 -2.86 -4.43
N THR A 163 6.17 -1.71 -4.42
CA THR A 163 6.06 -0.82 -5.59
C THR A 163 7.43 -0.29 -6.04
N PHE A 164 8.32 0.05 -5.10
CA PHE A 164 9.69 0.45 -5.42
C PHE A 164 10.47 -0.66 -6.15
N PHE A 165 10.37 -1.90 -5.66
CA PHE A 165 11.00 -3.04 -6.31
C PHE A 165 10.39 -3.35 -7.69
N GLU A 166 9.07 -3.21 -7.87
CA GLU A 166 8.45 -3.28 -9.19
C GLU A 166 8.99 -2.20 -10.14
N ALA A 167 9.11 -0.95 -9.66
CA ALA A 167 9.67 0.16 -10.42
C ALA A 167 11.11 -0.14 -10.88
N LEU A 168 11.96 -0.63 -9.96
CA LEU A 168 13.33 -1.04 -10.28
C LEU A 168 13.37 -2.17 -11.30
N GLY A 169 12.51 -3.19 -11.13
CA GLY A 169 12.35 -4.29 -12.07
C GLY A 169 11.97 -3.79 -13.46
N LEU A 170 10.99 -2.89 -13.58
CA LEU A 170 10.57 -2.28 -14.84
C LEU A 170 11.70 -1.45 -15.48
N LEU A 171 12.44 -0.67 -14.69
CA LEU A 171 13.58 0.12 -15.20
C LEU A 171 14.69 -0.78 -15.75
N VAL A 172 15.09 -1.81 -15.00
CA VAL A 172 16.14 -2.76 -15.40
C VAL A 172 15.69 -3.58 -16.62
N PHE A 173 14.43 -4.01 -16.63
CA PHE A 173 13.83 -4.70 -17.77
C PHE A 173 13.87 -3.81 -19.01
N ALA A 174 13.34 -2.58 -18.94
CA ALA A 174 13.37 -1.60 -20.03
C ALA A 174 14.80 -1.33 -20.54
N ALA A 175 15.77 -1.20 -19.64
CA ALA A 175 17.18 -1.03 -20.00
C ALA A 175 17.75 -2.25 -20.75
N GLY A 176 17.40 -3.47 -20.33
CA GLY A 176 17.73 -4.69 -21.05
C GLY A 176 17.11 -4.74 -22.44
N ARG A 177 15.81 -4.41 -22.54
CA ARG A 177 15.06 -4.41 -23.80
C ARG A 177 15.63 -3.39 -24.80
N ARG A 178 16.00 -2.18 -24.35
CA ARG A 178 16.70 -1.17 -25.19
C ARG A 178 18.01 -1.68 -25.81
N ARG A 179 18.67 -2.63 -25.16
CA ARG A 179 19.90 -3.28 -25.66
C ARG A 179 19.63 -4.57 -26.44
N GLY A 180 18.37 -4.85 -26.79
CA GLY A 180 17.97 -6.09 -27.49
C GLY A 180 17.97 -7.35 -26.61
N ARG A 181 18.22 -7.23 -25.29
CA ARG A 181 18.25 -8.37 -24.34
C ARG A 181 16.85 -8.66 -23.79
N THR A 182 16.66 -9.86 -23.24
CA THR A 182 15.37 -10.26 -22.62
C THR A 182 15.06 -9.47 -21.35
N GLY A 183 16.08 -9.05 -20.59
CA GLY A 183 15.89 -8.32 -19.33
C GLY A 183 15.91 -9.17 -18.06
N TYR A 184 16.54 -10.36 -18.07
CA TYR A 184 16.60 -11.27 -16.90
C TYR A 184 17.14 -10.64 -15.61
N LEU A 185 17.98 -9.60 -15.71
CA LEU A 185 18.49 -8.85 -14.55
C LEU A 185 17.37 -8.12 -13.76
N ALA A 186 16.15 -8.03 -14.31
CA ALA A 186 15.00 -7.51 -13.60
C ALA A 186 14.42 -8.50 -12.58
N LEU A 187 14.61 -9.82 -12.78
CA LEU A 187 13.96 -10.85 -11.98
C LEU A 187 14.24 -10.75 -10.48
N PRO A 188 15.47 -10.46 -9.99
CA PRO A 188 15.69 -10.29 -8.56
C PRO A 188 14.82 -9.20 -7.92
N PHE A 189 14.61 -8.08 -8.62
CA PHE A 189 13.76 -7.00 -8.14
C PHE A 189 12.28 -7.38 -8.18
N LEU A 190 11.84 -8.06 -9.25
CA LEU A 190 10.44 -8.49 -9.38
C LEU A 190 10.07 -9.58 -8.36
N VAL A 191 11.03 -10.47 -8.02
CA VAL A 191 10.88 -11.45 -6.94
C VAL A 191 10.89 -10.77 -5.58
N ALA A 192 11.76 -9.77 -5.37
CA ALA A 192 11.78 -8.97 -4.15
C ALA A 192 10.46 -8.21 -3.93
N ALA A 193 9.84 -7.69 -4.99
CA ALA A 193 8.53 -7.05 -4.91
C ALA A 193 7.46 -7.99 -4.34
N TRP A 194 7.32 -9.20 -4.90
CA TRP A 194 6.43 -10.22 -4.33
C TRP A 194 6.81 -10.58 -2.89
N GLY A 195 8.11 -10.58 -2.58
CA GLY A 195 8.65 -10.81 -1.24
C GLY A 195 8.18 -9.79 -0.20
N THR A 196 7.66 -8.61 -0.58
CA THR A 196 7.05 -7.65 0.36
C THR A 196 5.55 -7.84 0.53
N LYS A 197 4.84 -8.16 -0.56
CA LYS A 197 3.41 -8.48 -0.54
C LYS A 197 3.03 -9.37 -1.73
N GLN A 198 2.19 -10.37 -1.50
CA GLN A 198 1.79 -11.38 -2.49
C GLN A 198 1.20 -10.79 -3.80
N VAL A 199 0.53 -9.64 -3.73
CA VAL A 199 -0.07 -8.98 -4.91
C VAL A 199 0.95 -8.16 -5.73
N MET A 200 2.17 -7.96 -5.25
CA MET A 200 3.22 -7.19 -5.95
C MET A 200 3.92 -8.04 -7.02
N ILE A 201 3.13 -8.61 -7.92
CA ILE A 201 3.55 -9.47 -9.04
C ILE A 201 3.24 -8.83 -10.41
N VAL A 202 2.56 -7.68 -10.40
CA VAL A 202 2.01 -7.01 -11.59
C VAL A 202 3.09 -6.73 -12.62
N ALA A 203 4.25 -6.22 -12.20
CA ALA A 203 5.36 -5.90 -13.09
C ALA A 203 5.97 -7.16 -13.74
N LEU A 204 6.00 -8.29 -13.03
CA LEU A 204 6.47 -9.57 -13.58
C LEU A 204 5.53 -10.09 -14.68
N VAL A 205 4.22 -10.03 -14.42
CA VAL A 205 3.20 -10.42 -15.41
C VAL A 205 3.27 -9.48 -16.62
N ALA A 206 3.34 -8.16 -16.40
CA ALA A 206 3.43 -7.17 -17.47
C ALA A 206 4.66 -7.38 -18.37
N ALA A 207 5.84 -7.59 -17.77
CA ALA A 207 7.08 -7.86 -18.50
C ALA A 207 7.01 -9.18 -19.30
N THR A 208 6.42 -10.21 -18.72
CA THR A 208 6.21 -11.51 -19.38
C THR A 208 5.28 -11.37 -20.59
N LEU A 209 4.15 -10.69 -20.43
CA LEU A 209 3.19 -10.46 -21.51
C LEU A 209 3.78 -9.54 -22.59
N ASP A 210 4.58 -8.54 -22.23
CA ASP A 210 5.28 -7.69 -23.21
C ASP A 210 6.18 -8.53 -24.12
N LEU A 211 6.96 -9.45 -23.54
CA LEU A 211 7.79 -10.40 -24.30
C LEU A 211 6.95 -11.34 -25.16
N ALA A 212 5.84 -11.85 -24.64
CA ALA A 212 4.97 -12.77 -25.36
C ALA A 212 4.35 -12.11 -26.60
N LEU A 213 3.89 -10.87 -26.46
CA LEU A 213 3.37 -10.06 -27.56
C LEU A 213 4.44 -9.75 -28.61
N GLU A 214 5.67 -9.51 -28.19
CA GLU A 214 6.78 -9.30 -29.10
C GLU A 214 7.22 -10.58 -29.84
N ASP A 215 7.36 -11.70 -29.12
CA ASP A 215 7.74 -12.97 -29.74
C ASP A 215 6.67 -13.42 -30.76
N LYS A 216 5.37 -13.21 -30.46
CA LYS A 216 4.27 -13.43 -31.42
C LYS A 216 4.40 -12.54 -32.66
N ARG A 217 4.71 -11.24 -32.49
CA ARG A 217 4.91 -10.31 -33.62
C ARG A 217 6.13 -10.67 -34.47
N GLN A 218 7.13 -11.32 -33.89
CA GLN A 218 8.33 -11.80 -34.59
C GLN A 218 8.14 -13.20 -35.22
N GLY A 219 6.92 -13.76 -35.21
CA GLY A 219 6.64 -15.09 -35.75
C GLY A 219 7.31 -16.23 -34.98
N ARG A 220 7.77 -15.99 -33.74
CA ARG A 220 8.40 -17.02 -32.91
C ARG A 220 7.31 -17.86 -32.23
N SER A 221 7.55 -19.17 -32.13
CA SER A 221 6.68 -20.05 -31.35
C SER A 221 6.65 -19.59 -29.89
N ILE A 222 5.44 -19.43 -29.34
CA ILE A 222 5.20 -19.01 -27.96
C ILE A 222 5.96 -19.94 -26.99
N PHE A 223 5.89 -21.25 -27.21
CA PHE A 223 6.50 -22.27 -26.33
C PHE A 223 8.03 -22.28 -26.33
N ARG A 224 8.67 -21.74 -27.36
CA ARG A 224 10.14 -21.60 -27.44
C ARG A 224 10.60 -20.15 -27.26
N GLY A 225 9.66 -19.25 -26.97
CA GLY A 225 9.89 -17.81 -26.87
C GLY A 225 10.72 -17.41 -25.64
N ARG A 226 11.26 -16.20 -25.70
CA ARG A 226 11.91 -15.55 -24.56
C ARG A 226 10.91 -15.35 -23.42
N ALA A 227 9.63 -15.13 -23.75
CA ALA A 227 8.57 -14.96 -22.77
C ALA A 227 8.44 -16.17 -21.83
N VAL A 228 8.39 -17.40 -22.37
CA VAL A 228 8.26 -18.62 -21.56
C VAL A 228 9.48 -18.85 -20.66
N ARG A 229 10.69 -18.57 -21.15
CA ARG A 229 11.91 -18.68 -20.33
C ARG A 229 11.96 -17.63 -19.23
N PHE A 230 11.54 -16.40 -19.53
CA PHE A 230 11.45 -15.32 -18.53
C PHE A 230 10.37 -15.62 -17.49
N ALA A 231 9.20 -16.09 -17.92
CA ALA A 231 8.13 -16.55 -17.04
C ALA A 231 8.60 -17.71 -16.16
N GLY A 232 9.18 -18.75 -16.76
CA GLY A 232 9.67 -19.93 -16.05
C GLY A 232 10.73 -19.56 -15.00
N ALA A 233 11.65 -18.66 -15.32
CA ALA A 233 12.64 -18.18 -14.36
C ALA A 233 12.01 -17.33 -13.23
N GLY A 234 11.11 -16.40 -13.56
CA GLY A 234 10.45 -15.53 -12.59
C GLY A 234 9.48 -16.27 -11.68
N PHE A 235 8.46 -16.92 -12.26
CA PHE A 235 7.48 -17.70 -11.51
C PHE A 235 8.09 -18.95 -10.86
N GLY A 236 9.13 -19.54 -11.46
CA GLY A 236 9.90 -20.62 -10.83
C GLY A 236 10.61 -20.14 -9.56
N ALA A 237 11.22 -18.95 -9.58
CA ALA A 237 11.81 -18.35 -8.38
C ALA A 237 10.76 -18.01 -7.31
N LEU A 238 9.60 -17.48 -7.71
CA LEU A 238 8.48 -17.25 -6.79
C LEU A 238 7.94 -18.55 -6.18
N ALA A 239 7.78 -19.60 -6.99
CA ALA A 239 7.33 -20.90 -6.52
C ALA A 239 8.34 -21.54 -5.56
N ALA A 240 9.65 -21.43 -5.86
CA ALA A 240 10.71 -21.90 -4.98
C ALA A 240 10.73 -21.13 -3.65
N LEU A 241 10.55 -19.80 -3.68
CA LEU A 241 10.45 -18.98 -2.48
C LEU A 241 9.20 -19.34 -1.66
N PHE A 242 8.03 -19.46 -2.31
CA PHE A 242 6.78 -19.86 -1.67
C PHE A 242 6.91 -21.24 -1.02
N ALA A 243 7.46 -22.23 -1.73
CA ALA A 243 7.70 -23.57 -1.20
C ALA A 243 8.68 -23.55 -0.03
N GLY A 244 9.75 -22.75 -0.12
CA GLY A 244 10.67 -22.52 0.99
C GLY A 244 9.97 -21.96 2.22
N LEU A 245 9.17 -20.90 2.06
CA LEU A 245 8.39 -20.31 3.15
C LEU A 245 7.42 -21.32 3.76
N LEU A 246 6.74 -22.13 2.94
CA LEU A 246 5.83 -23.17 3.41
C LEU A 246 6.56 -24.24 4.23
N ILE A 247 7.69 -24.76 3.72
CA ILE A 247 8.46 -25.82 4.37
C ILE A 247 9.09 -25.31 5.67
N PHE A 248 9.78 -24.16 5.65
CA PHE A 248 10.49 -23.64 6.81
C PHE A 248 9.58 -23.11 7.91
N SER A 249 8.34 -22.71 7.59
CA SER A 249 7.34 -22.32 8.60
C SER A 249 6.47 -23.48 9.08
N GLY A 250 6.68 -24.71 8.59
CA GLY A 250 5.82 -25.85 8.92
C GLY A 250 4.36 -25.64 8.53
N GLY A 251 4.11 -24.90 7.44
CA GLY A 251 2.76 -24.52 7.01
C GLY A 251 2.28 -23.17 7.55
N GLY A 252 2.97 -22.57 8.51
CA GLY A 252 2.56 -21.30 9.13
C GLY A 252 2.40 -20.14 8.15
N PHE A 253 3.21 -20.08 7.10
CA PHE A 253 3.09 -19.10 6.03
C PHE A 253 1.76 -19.23 5.27
N TRP A 254 1.27 -20.46 5.04
CA TRP A 254 -0.02 -20.69 4.40
C TRP A 254 -1.16 -20.15 5.28
N THR A 255 -1.15 -20.51 6.57
CA THR A 255 -2.12 -20.01 7.53
C THR A 255 -2.12 -18.48 7.54
N ALA A 256 -0.95 -17.86 7.74
CA ALA A 256 -0.91 -16.42 7.94
C ALA A 256 -1.15 -15.60 6.66
N ALA A 257 -0.46 -15.92 5.55
CA ALA A 257 -0.46 -15.08 4.36
C ALA A 257 -1.52 -15.48 3.31
N VAL A 258 -2.01 -16.72 3.33
CA VAL A 258 -3.07 -17.18 2.43
C VAL A 258 -4.41 -17.22 3.16
N MET A 259 -4.54 -18.02 4.21
CA MET A 259 -5.79 -18.14 4.96
C MET A 259 -6.12 -16.85 5.73
N GLY A 260 -5.13 -16.06 6.14
CA GLY A 260 -5.36 -14.76 6.78
C GLY A 260 -5.72 -13.62 5.81
N THR A 261 -5.71 -13.85 4.50
CA THR A 261 -6.01 -12.81 3.49
C THR A 261 -7.17 -13.18 2.56
N VAL A 262 -7.44 -14.47 2.36
CA VAL A 262 -8.57 -14.95 1.57
C VAL A 262 -9.78 -15.06 2.49
N SER A 263 -10.77 -14.17 2.36
CA SER A 263 -12.01 -14.32 3.12
C SER A 263 -12.81 -15.54 2.65
N ALA A 264 -13.20 -16.43 3.57
CA ALA A 264 -14.12 -17.56 3.30
C ALA A 264 -15.49 -17.08 2.78
N ALA A 265 -15.96 -15.96 3.30
CA ALA A 265 -17.07 -15.22 2.73
C ALA A 265 -16.51 -14.39 1.58
N ALA A 266 -16.58 -14.90 0.35
CA ALA A 266 -16.14 -14.18 -0.84
C ALA A 266 -16.69 -12.75 -0.80
N ASP A 267 -15.79 -11.76 -0.86
CA ASP A 267 -16.14 -10.35 -0.92
C ASP A 267 -17.20 -10.16 -2.00
N PRO A 268 -18.41 -9.71 -1.64
CA PRO A 268 -19.47 -9.78 -2.62
C PRO A 268 -19.25 -8.73 -3.72
N PRO A 269 -19.94 -8.81 -4.87
CA PRO A 269 -19.66 -7.97 -6.03
C PRO A 269 -19.62 -6.45 -5.74
N TRP A 270 -20.27 -5.98 -4.68
CA TRP A 270 -20.19 -4.58 -4.24
C TRP A 270 -18.77 -4.14 -3.86
N VAL A 271 -17.88 -5.01 -3.38
CA VAL A 271 -16.49 -4.65 -3.04
C VAL A 271 -15.72 -4.18 -4.27
N ILE A 272 -15.95 -4.80 -5.44
CA ILE A 272 -15.41 -4.36 -6.73
C ILE A 272 -15.88 -2.94 -7.05
N PHE A 273 -17.18 -2.66 -6.84
CA PHE A 273 -17.75 -1.33 -7.09
C PHE A 273 -17.22 -0.29 -6.09
N SER A 274 -17.15 -0.61 -4.81
CA SER A 274 -16.57 0.28 -3.78
C SER A 274 -15.08 0.56 -4.04
N ASN A 275 -14.31 -0.43 -4.49
CA ASN A 275 -12.93 -0.25 -4.90
C ASN A 275 -12.78 0.69 -6.09
N ALA A 276 -13.61 0.48 -7.11
CA ALA A 276 -13.65 1.37 -8.27
C ALA A 276 -14.06 2.78 -7.83
N GLU A 277 -15.05 2.93 -6.96
CA GLU A 277 -15.49 4.22 -6.43
C GLU A 277 -14.39 4.93 -5.62
N LEU A 278 -13.66 4.22 -4.76
CA LEU A 278 -12.54 4.77 -4.01
C LEU A 278 -11.42 5.30 -4.92
N PHE A 279 -11.16 4.64 -6.05
CA PHE A 279 -10.15 5.07 -7.00
C PHE A 279 -10.65 6.18 -7.94
N PHE A 280 -11.84 6.01 -8.52
CA PHE A 280 -12.42 6.92 -9.53
C PHE A 280 -13.22 8.08 -8.94
N GLY A 281 -13.52 8.06 -7.64
CA GLY A 281 -14.13 9.17 -6.92
C GLY A 281 -13.23 10.40 -6.85
N SER A 282 -11.93 10.24 -7.10
CA SER A 282 -10.99 11.34 -7.29
C SER A 282 -10.96 11.80 -8.76
N PRO A 283 -11.37 13.04 -9.08
CA PRO A 283 -11.28 13.58 -10.44
C PRO A 283 -9.84 13.60 -10.96
N TRP A 284 -8.86 13.75 -10.06
CA TRP A 284 -7.44 13.69 -10.41
C TRP A 284 -7.04 12.30 -10.91
N ASN A 285 -7.36 11.25 -10.15
CA ASN A 285 -7.11 9.87 -10.56
C ASN A 285 -7.78 9.56 -11.89
N MET A 286 -9.06 9.92 -12.06
CA MET A 286 -9.81 9.64 -13.28
C MET A 286 -9.18 10.29 -14.52
N VAL A 287 -8.80 11.57 -14.44
CA VAL A 287 -8.22 12.30 -15.58
C VAL A 287 -6.84 11.77 -15.94
N VAL A 288 -5.99 11.56 -14.93
CA VAL A 288 -4.64 11.02 -15.13
C VAL A 288 -4.71 9.58 -15.66
N PHE A 289 -5.66 8.78 -15.18
CA PHE A 289 -5.96 7.45 -15.70
C PHE A 289 -6.42 7.47 -17.15
N MET A 290 -7.41 8.30 -17.49
CA MET A 290 -7.92 8.40 -18.86
C MET A 290 -6.79 8.78 -19.83
N MET A 291 -5.98 9.77 -19.47
CA MET A 291 -4.81 10.15 -20.28
C MET A 291 -3.81 9.01 -20.42
N ALA A 292 -3.42 8.37 -19.30
CA ALA A 292 -2.49 7.25 -19.31
C ALA A 292 -3.01 6.08 -20.16
N SER A 293 -4.30 5.76 -20.06
CA SER A 293 -4.98 4.72 -20.84
C SER A 293 -4.98 5.04 -22.33
N ILE A 294 -5.30 6.27 -22.73
CA ILE A 294 -5.19 6.71 -24.13
C ILE A 294 -3.76 6.52 -24.64
N PHE A 295 -2.75 6.96 -23.89
CA PHE A 295 -1.35 6.79 -24.30
C PHE A 295 -0.89 5.33 -24.29
N ALA A 296 -1.41 4.49 -23.39
CA ALA A 296 -1.15 3.06 -23.37
C ALA A 296 -1.63 2.39 -24.67
N THR A 297 -2.83 2.76 -25.17
CA THR A 297 -3.36 2.20 -26.43
C THR A 297 -2.44 2.47 -27.63
N LEU A 298 -1.72 3.60 -27.66
CA LEU A 298 -0.74 3.90 -28.71
C LEU A 298 0.39 2.85 -28.78
N GLY A 299 0.73 2.22 -27.66
CA GLY A 299 1.69 1.12 -27.61
C GLY A 299 1.23 -0.14 -28.35
N PHE A 300 -0.09 -0.33 -28.45
CA PHE A 300 -0.71 -1.48 -29.13
C PHE A 300 -1.01 -1.19 -30.61
N SER A 301 -1.31 0.05 -30.98
CA SER A 301 -1.73 0.44 -32.35
C SER A 301 -0.63 0.48 -33.41
N ARG A 302 0.65 0.28 -33.07
CA ARG A 302 1.74 0.28 -34.08
C ARG A 302 1.60 -0.90 -35.04
N ARG A 303 1.42 -0.60 -36.34
CA ARG A 303 1.24 -1.61 -37.39
C ARG A 303 2.52 -2.43 -37.65
N PRO A 304 2.43 -3.77 -37.70
CA PRO A 304 3.53 -4.60 -38.16
C PRO A 304 3.79 -4.30 -39.65
N GLY A 305 4.95 -3.70 -39.96
CA GLY A 305 5.35 -3.38 -41.34
C GLY A 305 5.91 -1.97 -41.54
N GLN A 306 5.73 -1.05 -40.59
CA GLN A 306 6.28 0.31 -40.69
C GLN A 306 7.68 0.47 -40.07
N GLU A 307 8.26 -0.60 -39.52
CA GLU A 307 9.58 -0.61 -38.92
C GLU A 307 10.56 -1.38 -39.82
N SER A 308 11.45 -0.65 -40.49
CA SER A 308 12.59 -1.20 -41.24
C SER A 308 13.69 -1.78 -40.34
N LYS A 309 13.44 -1.90 -39.03
CA LYS A 309 14.32 -2.54 -38.04
C LYS A 309 13.50 -3.49 -37.15
N PRO A 310 14.07 -4.63 -36.74
CA PRO A 310 13.34 -5.63 -35.96
C PRO A 310 12.79 -5.05 -34.66
N ALA A 311 11.45 -4.98 -34.60
CA ALA A 311 10.56 -4.74 -33.46
C ALA A 311 11.13 -3.80 -32.37
N ALA A 312 10.93 -2.50 -32.55
CA ALA A 312 11.32 -1.50 -31.58
C ALA A 312 10.62 -1.75 -30.22
N TRP A 313 11.43 -1.88 -29.17
CA TRP A 313 10.99 -1.76 -27.78
C TRP A 313 10.01 -0.58 -27.62
N SER A 314 8.88 -0.82 -26.96
CA SER A 314 7.84 0.18 -26.74
C SER A 314 7.53 0.34 -25.26
N PRO A 315 7.99 1.43 -24.61
CA PRO A 315 7.67 1.67 -23.20
C PRO A 315 6.16 1.82 -22.96
N PHE A 316 5.39 2.32 -23.94
CA PHE A 316 3.93 2.44 -23.82
C PHE A 316 3.22 1.10 -23.66
N ARG A 317 3.71 0.03 -24.31
CA ARG A 317 3.10 -1.29 -24.23
C ARG A 317 3.36 -1.93 -22.87
N LEU A 318 4.61 -1.93 -22.40
CA LEU A 318 4.95 -2.45 -21.07
C LEU A 318 4.19 -1.70 -19.98
N LEU A 319 4.25 -0.36 -19.99
CA LEU A 319 3.61 0.45 -18.95
C LEU A 319 2.08 0.40 -19.06
N GLY A 320 1.53 0.23 -20.25
CA GLY A 320 0.10 -0.03 -20.45
C GLY A 320 -0.34 -1.37 -19.87
N LEU A 321 0.42 -2.45 -20.08
CA LEU A 321 0.17 -3.73 -19.42
C LEU A 321 0.25 -3.60 -17.91
N TYR A 322 1.27 -2.92 -17.39
CA TYR A 322 1.43 -2.66 -15.96
C TYR A 322 0.25 -1.86 -15.37
N LEU A 323 -0.21 -0.82 -16.06
CA LEU A 323 -1.40 -0.03 -15.70
C LEU A 323 -2.65 -0.91 -15.58
N TRP A 324 -2.99 -1.63 -16.64
CA TRP A 324 -4.25 -2.36 -16.71
C TRP A 324 -4.28 -3.60 -15.83
N LEU A 325 -3.17 -4.35 -15.74
CA LEU A 325 -3.06 -5.48 -14.81
C LEU A 325 -3.08 -5.01 -13.36
N GLY A 326 -2.39 -3.90 -13.06
CA GLY A 326 -2.37 -3.33 -11.72
C GLY A 326 -3.76 -2.86 -11.30
N LEU A 327 -4.49 -2.20 -12.19
CA LEU A 327 -5.87 -1.80 -11.94
C LEU A 327 -6.80 -3.01 -11.74
N ALA A 328 -6.71 -4.02 -12.61
CA ALA A 328 -7.53 -5.22 -12.50
C ALA A 328 -7.29 -5.94 -11.16
N LEU A 329 -6.04 -6.09 -10.75
CA LEU A 329 -5.68 -6.72 -9.48
C LEU A 329 -6.13 -5.88 -8.28
N ALA A 330 -5.98 -4.55 -8.34
CA ALA A 330 -6.39 -3.64 -7.27
C ALA A 330 -7.91 -3.67 -7.05
N ILE A 331 -8.69 -3.76 -8.13
CA ILE A 331 -10.16 -3.81 -8.07
C ILE A 331 -10.66 -5.20 -7.63
N ALA A 332 -10.05 -6.28 -8.13
CA ALA A 332 -10.52 -7.65 -7.94
C ALA A 332 -10.13 -8.28 -6.60
N THR A 333 -9.47 -7.54 -5.71
CA THR A 333 -9.02 -8.05 -4.42
C THR A 333 -9.49 -7.11 -3.32
N ASP A 334 -9.63 -7.62 -2.08
CA ASP A 334 -10.17 -6.87 -0.93
C ASP A 334 -9.61 -5.43 -0.80
N ALA A 335 -10.49 -4.51 -0.46
CA ALA A 335 -10.35 -3.07 -0.61
C ALA A 335 -9.30 -2.45 0.34
N ASN A 336 -8.08 -2.22 -0.17
CA ASN A 336 -7.20 -1.23 0.45
C ASN A 336 -6.51 -0.38 -0.61
N LEU A 337 -6.65 0.94 -0.48
CA LEU A 337 -6.14 1.97 -1.42
C LEU A 337 -4.66 1.82 -1.85
N PRO A 338 -3.71 1.31 -1.04
CA PRO A 338 -2.34 1.05 -1.48
C PRO A 338 -2.22 0.09 -2.66
N ARG A 339 -3.20 -0.79 -2.89
CA ARG A 339 -3.18 -1.72 -4.03
C ARG A 339 -3.21 -1.01 -5.39
N PHE A 340 -3.62 0.27 -5.42
CA PHE A 340 -3.58 1.12 -6.60
C PHE A 340 -2.21 1.77 -6.87
N PHE A 341 -1.18 1.49 -6.06
CA PHE A 341 0.18 2.00 -6.30
C PHE A 341 0.75 1.60 -7.67
N PRO A 342 0.70 0.32 -8.11
CA PRO A 342 1.14 -0.07 -9.45
C PRO A 342 0.48 0.72 -10.60
N PRO A 343 -0.87 0.81 -10.70
CA PRO A 343 -1.48 1.62 -11.76
C PRO A 343 -1.14 3.10 -11.61
N MET A 344 -1.06 3.66 -10.40
CA MET A 344 -0.65 5.07 -10.17
C MET A 344 0.77 5.37 -10.64
N LEU A 345 1.72 4.48 -10.37
CA LEU A 345 3.08 4.61 -10.86
C LEU A 345 3.12 4.54 -12.40
N ALA A 346 2.35 3.63 -12.99
CA ALA A 346 2.19 3.53 -14.44
C ALA A 346 1.63 4.82 -15.05
N MET A 347 0.60 5.40 -14.43
CA MET A 347 0.01 6.67 -14.85
C MET A 347 1.02 7.82 -14.79
N GLY A 348 1.78 7.91 -13.69
CA GLY A 348 2.84 8.91 -13.50
C GLY A 348 3.92 8.85 -14.58
N MET A 349 4.19 7.66 -15.15
CA MET A 349 5.13 7.50 -16.26
C MET A 349 4.50 7.70 -17.65
N LEU A 350 3.29 7.17 -17.88
CA LEU A 350 2.62 7.19 -19.19
C LEU A 350 2.20 8.59 -19.62
N VAL A 351 1.74 9.43 -18.71
CA VAL A 351 1.32 10.81 -19.02
C VAL A 351 2.47 11.66 -19.61
N PRO A 352 3.63 11.81 -18.95
CA PRO A 352 4.73 12.60 -19.51
C PRO A 352 5.33 11.97 -20.78
N LEU A 353 5.36 10.63 -20.90
CA LEU A 353 5.72 9.96 -22.16
C LEU A 353 4.73 10.31 -23.29
N GLY A 354 3.44 10.31 -23.00
CA GLY A 354 2.40 10.69 -23.93
C GLY A 354 2.51 12.13 -24.40
N LEU A 355 2.72 13.07 -23.45
CA LEU A 355 2.96 14.49 -23.76
C LEU A 355 4.21 14.70 -24.63
N HIS A 356 5.25 13.88 -24.46
CA HIS A 356 6.40 13.86 -25.35
C HIS A 356 6.02 13.39 -26.76
N HIS A 357 5.26 12.29 -26.85
CA HIS A 357 4.84 11.72 -28.13
C HIS A 357 4.01 12.69 -28.98
N ILE A 358 3.14 13.46 -28.34
CA ILE A 358 2.32 14.48 -29.02
C ILE A 358 3.00 15.85 -29.12
N ALA A 359 4.32 15.95 -28.91
CA ALA A 359 5.03 17.23 -28.97
C ALA A 359 4.93 17.94 -30.34
N GLY A 360 4.74 17.19 -31.43
CA GLY A 360 4.46 17.75 -32.76
C GLY A 360 3.04 18.30 -32.95
N ARG A 361 2.14 18.12 -31.97
CA ARG A 361 0.76 18.61 -31.97
C ARG A 361 0.58 19.63 -30.82
N PRO A 362 1.10 20.86 -30.97
CA PRO A 362 1.22 21.81 -29.86
C PRO A 362 -0.11 22.19 -29.21
N ARG A 363 -1.20 22.32 -30.01
CA ARG A 363 -2.55 22.61 -29.48
C ARG A 363 -3.07 21.49 -28.57
N LEU A 364 -2.97 20.23 -29.02
CA LEU A 364 -3.38 19.07 -28.23
C LEU A 364 -2.54 18.94 -26.96
N ARG A 365 -1.21 19.12 -27.07
CA ARG A 365 -0.32 19.09 -25.92
C ARG A 365 -0.66 20.19 -24.91
N ALA A 366 -0.91 21.42 -25.37
CA ALA A 366 -1.31 22.53 -24.52
C ALA A 366 -2.66 22.25 -23.82
N ALA A 367 -3.64 21.70 -24.54
CA ALA A 367 -4.92 21.30 -23.96
C ALA A 367 -4.76 20.23 -22.87
N CYS A 368 -3.98 19.17 -23.13
CA CYS A 368 -3.67 18.16 -22.12
C CYS A 368 -2.98 18.75 -20.88
N MET A 369 -2.01 19.65 -21.05
CA MET A 369 -1.36 20.32 -19.92
C MET A 369 -2.33 21.24 -19.16
N ALA A 370 -3.22 21.95 -19.86
CA ALA A 370 -4.23 22.81 -19.22
C ALA A 370 -5.24 22.00 -18.41
N ILE A 371 -5.67 20.84 -18.91
CA ILE A 371 -6.51 19.89 -18.16
C ILE A 371 -5.80 19.45 -16.89
N LEU A 372 -4.52 19.04 -16.97
CA LEU A 372 -3.73 18.65 -15.80
C LEU A 372 -3.54 19.80 -14.81
N VAL A 373 -3.34 21.04 -15.27
CA VAL A 373 -3.27 22.22 -14.40
C VAL A 373 -4.59 22.39 -13.65
N PHE A 374 -5.71 22.36 -14.36
CA PHE A 374 -7.03 22.58 -13.77
C PHE A 374 -7.37 21.50 -12.74
N THR A 375 -7.24 20.23 -13.10
CA THR A 375 -7.60 19.11 -12.23
C THR A 375 -6.60 18.94 -11.09
N GLY A 376 -5.31 19.19 -11.34
CA GLY A 376 -4.27 19.15 -10.30
C GLY A 376 -4.42 20.28 -9.29
N SER A 377 -4.83 21.47 -9.73
CA SER A 377 -5.14 22.58 -8.82
C SER A 377 -6.36 22.28 -7.95
N LEU A 378 -7.42 21.71 -8.54
CA LEU A 378 -8.60 21.28 -7.80
C LEU A 378 -8.26 20.19 -6.77
N HIS A 379 -7.42 19.22 -7.16
CA HIS A 379 -6.92 18.18 -6.28
C HIS A 379 -6.15 18.74 -5.07
N LEU A 380 -5.26 19.71 -5.29
CA LEU A 380 -4.53 20.38 -4.21
C LEU A 380 -5.45 21.10 -3.22
N VAL A 381 -6.51 21.76 -3.72
CA VAL A 381 -7.42 22.56 -2.89
C VAL A 381 -8.48 21.69 -2.19
N TYR A 382 -8.90 20.59 -2.79
CA TYR A 382 -9.97 19.74 -2.29
C TYR A 382 -9.47 18.48 -1.58
N GLU A 383 -8.81 17.58 -2.32
CA GLU A 383 -8.41 16.26 -1.78
C GLU A 383 -7.19 16.37 -0.87
N MET A 384 -6.17 17.14 -1.25
CA MET A 384 -4.99 17.31 -0.40
C MET A 384 -5.26 18.18 0.82
N ARG A 385 -6.35 18.97 0.83
CA ARG A 385 -6.73 19.77 1.99
C ARG A 385 -7.05 18.91 3.21
N SER A 386 -7.75 17.78 3.04
CA SER A 386 -8.04 16.88 4.16
C SER A 386 -6.74 16.31 4.73
N LEU A 387 -5.83 15.88 3.86
CA LEU A 387 -4.52 15.36 4.25
C LEU A 387 -3.67 16.41 4.98
N VAL A 388 -3.62 17.64 4.46
CA VAL A 388 -2.88 18.75 5.09
C VAL A 388 -3.48 19.06 6.46
N ARG A 389 -4.82 19.13 6.57
CA ARG A 389 -5.48 19.33 7.85
C ARG A 389 -5.07 18.23 8.82
N GLU A 390 -5.27 16.97 8.44
CA GLU A 390 -5.04 15.79 9.29
C GLU A 390 -3.57 15.60 9.69
N ARG A 391 -2.63 15.73 8.75
CA ARG A 391 -1.23 15.32 8.92
C ARG A 391 -0.27 16.48 9.19
N ILE A 392 -0.65 17.71 8.87
CA ILE A 392 0.20 18.90 9.06
C ILE A 392 -0.38 19.86 10.08
N VAL A 393 -1.70 20.08 10.12
CA VAL A 393 -2.29 21.05 11.04
C VAL A 393 -2.63 20.42 12.38
N THR A 394 -3.38 19.31 12.37
CA THR A 394 -3.97 18.72 13.59
C THR A 394 -3.11 17.63 14.24
N LEU A 395 -2.03 17.18 13.59
CA LEU A 395 -1.10 16.19 14.16
C LEU A 395 -0.23 16.86 15.25
N GLU A 396 -0.79 17.01 16.45
CA GLU A 396 -0.15 17.63 17.62
C GLU A 396 0.35 16.57 18.61
N ASP A 397 1.39 16.91 19.39
CA ASP A 397 2.00 16.01 20.37
C ASP A 397 1.06 15.73 21.57
N GLN A 398 0.13 16.64 21.88
CA GLN A 398 -0.90 16.45 22.92
C GLN A 398 -2.19 15.85 22.35
N ASN A 399 -2.05 14.83 21.51
CA ASN A 399 -3.18 14.26 20.78
C ASN A 399 -4.22 13.68 21.75
N GLN A 400 -5.51 13.78 21.39
CA GLN A 400 -6.60 13.05 22.07
C GLN A 400 -6.39 11.54 22.09
N ARG A 401 -5.55 11.01 21.18
CA ARG A 401 -5.08 9.62 21.26
C ARG A 401 -4.20 9.34 22.50
N LEU A 402 -3.49 10.33 23.03
CA LEU A 402 -2.86 10.22 24.35
C LEU A 402 -3.88 10.18 25.48
N LEU A 403 -5.05 10.79 25.33
CA LEU A 403 -6.15 10.61 26.30
C LEU A 403 -6.62 9.15 26.30
N PHE A 404 -6.70 8.53 25.12
CA PHE A 404 -6.95 7.10 24.99
C PHE A 404 -5.86 6.27 25.68
N ALA A 405 -4.59 6.48 25.34
CA ALA A 405 -3.47 5.77 25.95
C ALA A 405 -3.42 5.97 27.48
N ALA A 406 -3.66 7.19 27.96
CA ALA A 406 -3.69 7.51 29.38
C ALA A 406 -4.87 6.84 30.09
N ALA A 407 -6.06 6.81 29.47
CA ALA A 407 -7.20 6.08 30.01
C ALA A 407 -6.92 4.58 30.07
N ALA A 408 -6.36 4.00 29.00
CA ALA A 408 -5.94 2.60 28.99
C ALA A 408 -4.95 2.29 30.12
N THR A 409 -3.99 3.19 30.37
CA THR A 409 -3.02 3.05 31.47
C THR A 409 -3.68 3.16 32.84
N ARG A 410 -4.68 4.03 33.01
CA ARG A 410 -5.46 4.15 34.26
C ARG A 410 -6.27 2.89 34.56
N HIS A 411 -6.80 2.24 33.54
CA HIS A 411 -7.62 1.01 33.67
C HIS A 411 -6.79 -0.28 33.58
N ALA A 412 -5.48 -0.18 33.31
CA ALA A 412 -4.53 -1.29 33.38
C ALA A 412 -3.31 -0.97 34.27
N PRO A 413 -3.50 -0.54 35.54
CA PRO A 413 -2.41 -0.11 36.41
C PRO A 413 -1.43 -1.24 36.78
N GLY A 414 -1.88 -2.49 36.73
CA GLY A 414 -1.06 -3.67 36.97
C GLY A 414 -0.13 -4.03 35.81
N GLY A 415 -0.28 -3.39 34.65
CA GLY A 415 0.47 -3.71 33.45
C GLY A 415 0.14 -5.10 32.90
N GLY A 416 -1.07 -5.60 33.18
CA GLY A 416 -1.61 -6.86 32.70
C GLY A 416 -2.13 -6.76 31.26
N PRO A 417 -2.48 -7.91 30.64
CA PRO A 417 -2.86 -7.98 29.23
C PRO A 417 -4.07 -7.10 28.90
N VAL A 418 -3.98 -6.33 27.82
CA VAL A 418 -5.07 -5.49 27.30
C VAL A 418 -5.59 -6.10 26.00
N LEU A 419 -6.90 -6.29 25.89
CA LEU A 419 -7.55 -6.71 24.65
C LEU A 419 -8.24 -5.49 24.02
N ALA A 420 -7.89 -5.15 22.78
CA ALA A 420 -8.44 -4.00 22.10
C ALA A 420 -8.56 -4.22 20.60
N GLN A 421 -9.44 -3.44 19.97
CA GLN A 421 -9.54 -3.41 18.52
C GLN A 421 -8.45 -2.59 17.83
N ASP A 422 -7.84 -1.65 18.57
CA ASP A 422 -6.79 -0.78 18.06
C ASP A 422 -5.52 -0.96 18.92
N ALA A 423 -4.48 -1.53 18.31
CA ALA A 423 -3.27 -1.96 19.02
C ALA A 423 -2.19 -0.88 19.06
N GLY A 424 -2.05 -0.02 18.05
CA GLY A 424 -0.84 0.80 17.92
C GLY A 424 -0.75 1.93 18.94
N MET A 425 -1.88 2.48 19.37
CA MET A 425 -1.90 3.44 20.48
C MET A 425 -1.51 2.80 21.82
N LEU A 426 -1.95 1.57 22.08
CA LEU A 426 -1.57 0.83 23.29
C LEU A 426 -0.10 0.42 23.30
N ILE A 427 0.43 0.02 22.13
CA ILE A 427 1.86 -0.25 21.95
C ILE A 427 2.68 1.00 22.24
N SER A 428 2.23 2.15 21.74
CA SER A 428 2.88 3.45 21.99
C SER A 428 2.83 3.85 23.47
N ALA A 429 1.80 3.41 24.20
CA ALA A 429 1.65 3.59 25.63
C ALA A 429 2.49 2.60 26.47
N GLY A 430 3.16 1.64 25.82
CA GLY A 430 3.92 0.59 26.51
C GLY A 430 3.03 -0.50 27.14
N LEU A 431 1.74 -0.56 26.79
CA LEU A 431 0.82 -1.56 27.33
C LEU A 431 0.95 -2.90 26.59
N PRO A 432 0.81 -4.04 27.30
CA PRO A 432 0.90 -5.36 26.67
C PRO A 432 -0.40 -5.70 25.94
N VAL A 433 -0.40 -5.47 24.63
CA VAL A 433 -1.55 -5.75 23.75
C VAL A 433 -1.63 -7.25 23.47
N THR A 434 -2.81 -7.82 23.68
CA THR A 434 -3.07 -9.25 23.47
C THR A 434 -3.24 -9.59 21.99
N MET A 435 -3.77 -8.71 21.16
CA MET A 435 -4.03 -9.00 19.74
C MET A 435 -3.68 -7.83 18.83
N ALA A 436 -2.95 -8.13 17.74
CA ALA A 436 -2.45 -7.14 16.80
C ALA A 436 -3.50 -6.64 15.80
N ASP A 437 -4.26 -7.57 15.20
CA ASP A 437 -5.19 -7.27 14.11
C ASP A 437 -6.48 -8.11 14.25
N PRO A 438 -7.46 -7.60 14.99
CA PRO A 438 -8.80 -8.17 15.13
C PRO A 438 -9.42 -8.73 13.86
N TYR A 439 -9.28 -7.98 12.76
CA TYR A 439 -9.95 -8.25 11.50
C TYR A 439 -9.31 -9.44 10.78
N VAL A 440 -7.97 -9.49 10.75
CA VAL A 440 -7.27 -10.63 10.15
C VAL A 440 -7.51 -11.93 10.93
N PHE A 441 -7.61 -11.85 12.26
CA PHE A 441 -7.96 -13.02 13.08
C PHE A 441 -9.40 -13.49 12.86
N SER A 442 -10.34 -12.58 12.57
CA SER A 442 -11.71 -12.97 12.22
C SER A 442 -11.78 -13.68 10.86
N ILE A 443 -10.96 -13.27 9.88
CA ILE A 443 -10.79 -13.99 8.61
C ILE A 443 -10.23 -15.40 8.86
N LEU A 444 -9.20 -15.53 9.71
CA LEU A 444 -8.65 -16.85 10.06
C LEU A 444 -9.69 -17.75 10.75
N ALA A 445 -10.49 -17.21 11.68
CA ALA A 445 -11.58 -17.95 12.30
C ALA A 445 -12.59 -18.44 11.26
N GLY A 446 -13.02 -17.57 10.34
CA GLY A 446 -13.94 -17.94 9.26
C GLY A 446 -13.40 -18.99 8.28
N ASN A 447 -12.09 -19.17 8.25
CA ASN A 447 -11.39 -20.18 7.45
C ASN A 447 -11.01 -21.45 8.24
N ASP A 448 -11.53 -21.61 9.47
CA ASP A 448 -11.17 -22.70 10.40
C ASP A 448 -9.65 -22.79 10.68
N ALA A 449 -8.94 -21.67 10.52
CA ALA A 449 -7.48 -21.57 10.63
C ALA A 449 -7.04 -20.96 11.97
N TRP A 450 -7.99 -20.50 12.78
CA TRP A 450 -7.77 -20.02 14.14
C TRP A 450 -8.98 -20.31 15.03
N ARG A 451 -8.74 -20.45 16.33
CA ARG A 451 -9.72 -20.86 17.33
C ARG A 451 -10.23 -19.65 18.12
N PRO A 452 -11.41 -19.09 17.78
CA PRO A 452 -11.92 -17.90 18.46
C PRO A 452 -12.29 -18.15 19.93
N ASP A 453 -12.53 -19.41 20.31
CA ASP A 453 -12.87 -19.79 21.68
C ASP A 453 -11.75 -19.50 22.71
N ILE A 454 -10.51 -19.31 22.25
CA ILE A 454 -9.40 -18.89 23.12
C ILE A 454 -9.66 -17.49 23.70
N LEU A 455 -10.27 -16.58 22.93
CA LEU A 455 -10.65 -15.26 23.45
C LEU A 455 -11.79 -15.37 24.45
N VAL A 456 -12.80 -16.19 24.14
CA VAL A 456 -13.96 -16.46 25.00
C VAL A 456 -13.48 -16.99 26.37
N ASP A 457 -12.61 -18.00 26.37
CA ASP A 457 -12.01 -18.56 27.59
C ASP A 457 -11.19 -17.49 28.35
N GLY A 458 -10.48 -16.62 27.63
CA GLY A 458 -9.75 -15.50 28.23
C GLY A 458 -10.67 -14.48 28.91
N ILE A 459 -11.83 -14.18 28.31
CA ILE A 459 -12.85 -13.29 28.88
C ILE A 459 -13.48 -13.95 30.11
N GLN A 460 -13.95 -15.20 30.01
CA GLN A 460 -14.54 -15.99 31.10
C GLN A 460 -13.63 -16.08 32.33
N ARG A 461 -12.34 -16.36 32.10
CA ARG A 461 -11.34 -16.44 33.18
C ARG A 461 -10.78 -15.09 33.61
N GLN A 462 -11.33 -14.01 33.07
CA GLN A 462 -10.93 -12.64 33.34
C GLN A 462 -9.41 -12.40 33.24
N ARG A 463 -8.80 -12.92 32.16
CA ARG A 463 -7.35 -12.82 31.90
C ARG A 463 -6.90 -11.42 31.47
N TYR A 464 -7.82 -10.63 30.91
CA TYR A 464 -7.53 -9.28 30.46
C TYR A 464 -7.78 -8.32 31.61
N GLU A 465 -6.82 -7.45 31.88
CA GLU A 465 -7.00 -6.43 32.91
C GLU A 465 -8.05 -5.41 32.45
N THR A 466 -8.01 -5.06 31.17
CA THR A 466 -8.99 -4.20 30.52
C THR A 466 -9.27 -4.65 29.10
N ILE A 467 -10.53 -4.53 28.71
CA ILE A 467 -11.00 -4.68 27.33
C ILE A 467 -11.44 -3.31 26.80
N ILE A 468 -10.99 -2.95 25.61
CA ILE A 468 -11.28 -1.65 24.99
C ILE A 468 -12.04 -1.85 23.67
N LEU A 469 -13.22 -1.25 23.59
CA LEU A 469 -14.13 -1.38 22.45
C LEU A 469 -14.27 -0.06 21.70
N ASN A 470 -14.51 -0.16 20.39
CA ASN A 470 -14.79 0.98 19.52
C ASN A 470 -16.28 1.39 19.46
N ARG A 471 -17.14 0.63 20.14
CA ARG A 471 -18.58 0.86 20.27
C ARG A 471 -19.09 0.25 21.58
N PRO A 472 -20.28 0.62 22.07
CA PRO A 472 -20.85 0.02 23.27
C PRO A 472 -20.92 -1.52 23.14
N ALA A 473 -20.72 -2.24 24.25
CA ALA A 473 -20.72 -3.70 24.25
C ALA A 473 -22.10 -4.26 23.85
N GLU A 474 -23.16 -3.51 24.16
CA GLU A 474 -24.55 -3.83 23.85
C GLU A 474 -24.82 -3.77 22.34
N ASP A 475 -24.12 -2.88 21.62
CA ASP A 475 -24.25 -2.66 20.18
C ASP A 475 -23.39 -3.61 19.34
N LEU A 476 -22.60 -4.48 19.99
CA LEU A 476 -21.84 -5.52 19.29
C LEU A 476 -22.83 -6.51 18.66
N ASN A 477 -22.76 -6.65 17.34
CA ASN A 477 -23.59 -7.61 16.63
C ASN A 477 -22.93 -9.00 16.74
N PRO A 478 -23.61 -10.00 17.34
CA PRO A 478 -23.05 -11.35 17.52
C PRO A 478 -22.74 -12.07 16.20
N ASP A 479 -23.33 -11.61 15.09
CA ASP A 479 -23.16 -12.17 13.75
C ASP A 479 -22.18 -11.34 12.88
N GLU A 480 -21.59 -10.27 13.41
CA GLU A 480 -20.65 -9.41 12.67
C GLU A 480 -19.26 -10.07 12.58
N TRP A 481 -19.10 -10.93 11.58
CA TRP A 481 -17.88 -11.68 11.25
C TRP A 481 -16.63 -10.81 11.01
N THR A 482 -16.80 -9.51 10.77
CA THR A 482 -15.70 -8.55 10.60
C THR A 482 -15.16 -8.00 11.93
N THR A 483 -15.65 -8.49 13.07
CA THR A 483 -15.20 -8.08 14.39
C THR A 483 -14.77 -9.27 15.25
N LEU A 484 -13.96 -9.00 16.28
CA LEU A 484 -13.59 -9.99 17.29
C LEU A 484 -14.72 -10.44 18.20
N TRP A 485 -15.87 -9.78 18.12
CA TRP A 485 -16.93 -9.85 19.12
C TRP A 485 -18.12 -10.68 18.66
N ILE A 486 -17.82 -11.83 18.04
CA ILE A 486 -18.83 -12.83 17.68
C ILE A 486 -19.40 -13.49 18.94
N ALA A 487 -20.65 -13.98 18.90
CA ALA A 487 -21.15 -14.85 19.97
C ALA A 487 -20.29 -16.14 19.99
N PRO A 488 -19.76 -16.59 21.16
CA PRO A 488 -20.14 -16.23 22.53
C PRO A 488 -19.29 -15.15 23.22
N ALA A 489 -18.26 -14.58 22.57
CA ALA A 489 -17.35 -13.61 23.19
C ALA A 489 -18.06 -12.35 23.73
N ARG A 490 -19.10 -11.87 23.02
CA ARG A 490 -19.94 -10.74 23.47
C ARG A 490 -20.68 -11.04 24.77
N ASP A 491 -21.28 -12.22 24.87
CA ASP A 491 -22.11 -12.56 26.02
C ASP A 491 -21.25 -12.70 27.29
N GLU A 492 -20.08 -13.32 27.13
CA GLU A 492 -19.09 -13.41 28.21
C GLU A 492 -18.51 -12.05 28.60
N LEU A 493 -18.31 -11.15 27.64
CA LEU A 493 -17.87 -9.79 27.89
C LEU A 493 -18.89 -9.05 28.76
N LEU A 494 -20.17 -9.11 28.38
CA LEU A 494 -21.28 -8.51 29.13
C LEU A 494 -21.49 -9.17 30.49
N GLN A 495 -21.07 -10.42 30.69
CA GLN A 495 -21.17 -11.09 31.98
C GLN A 495 -20.04 -10.68 32.94
N HIS A 496 -18.80 -10.63 32.46
CA HIS A 496 -17.59 -10.58 33.30
C HIS A 496 -16.89 -9.22 33.40
N TYR A 497 -17.25 -8.27 32.53
CA TYR A 497 -16.65 -6.93 32.48
C TYR A 497 -17.76 -5.86 32.51
N ARG A 498 -17.46 -4.69 33.10
CA ARG A 498 -18.40 -3.56 33.19
C ARG A 498 -17.78 -2.29 32.64
N LEU A 499 -18.57 -1.48 31.94
CA LEU A 499 -18.14 -0.19 31.43
C LEU A 499 -17.74 0.73 32.59
N ALA A 500 -16.49 1.18 32.63
CA ALA A 500 -15.99 2.10 33.64
C ALA A 500 -15.85 3.53 33.11
N GLU A 501 -15.36 3.69 31.87
CA GLU A 501 -15.12 5.00 31.28
C GLU A 501 -15.46 4.98 29.79
N THR A 502 -16.01 6.09 29.29
CA THR A 502 -16.11 6.35 27.85
C THR A 502 -15.25 7.55 27.51
N VAL A 503 -14.21 7.34 26.71
CA VAL A 503 -13.37 8.43 26.21
C VAL A 503 -13.86 8.81 24.83
N THR A 504 -14.33 10.05 24.69
CA THR A 504 -14.68 10.62 23.38
C THR A 504 -13.46 11.31 22.80
N ILE A 505 -13.11 10.93 21.57
CA ILE A 505 -12.12 11.63 20.75
C ILE A 505 -12.92 12.52 19.79
N ASP A 506 -12.53 13.79 19.70
CA ASP A 506 -13.20 14.79 18.88
C ASP A 506 -13.14 14.40 17.39
N GLN A 507 -14.20 14.73 16.67
CA GLN A 507 -14.46 14.28 15.30
C GLN A 507 -13.56 14.90 14.23
N GLU A 508 -12.58 15.72 14.61
CA GLU A 508 -11.66 16.31 13.64
C GLU A 508 -10.81 15.24 12.92
N TRP A 509 -10.66 14.06 13.52
CA TRP A 509 -9.96 12.89 12.97
C TRP A 509 -10.94 11.98 12.23
N ARG A 510 -11.07 12.10 10.89
CA ARG A 510 -11.88 11.11 10.13
C ARG A 510 -11.31 10.70 8.79
N PHE A 511 -11.11 9.39 8.67
CA PHE A 511 -11.77 8.61 7.61
C PHE A 511 -12.22 7.20 8.07
N LEU A 512 -11.67 6.62 9.15
CA LEU A 512 -11.97 5.21 9.53
C LEU A 512 -11.92 4.89 11.04
N GLU A 513 -11.77 5.88 11.93
CA GLU A 513 -11.59 5.64 13.36
C GLU A 513 -12.86 5.90 14.19
N PRO A 514 -13.08 5.13 15.28
CA PRO A 514 -14.21 5.34 16.17
C PRO A 514 -14.07 6.64 16.98
N THR A 515 -15.19 7.33 17.16
CA THR A 515 -15.23 8.59 17.93
C THR A 515 -15.28 8.38 19.44
N ARG A 516 -15.53 7.14 19.88
CA ARG A 516 -15.68 6.80 21.29
C ARG A 516 -15.02 5.47 21.56
N TYR A 517 -14.31 5.42 22.67
CA TYR A 517 -13.71 4.21 23.20
C TYR A 517 -14.34 3.89 24.55
N TYR A 518 -14.72 2.64 24.70
CA TYR A 518 -15.43 2.13 25.87
C TYR A 518 -14.47 1.22 26.63
N TYR A 519 -14.12 1.63 27.85
CA TYR A 519 -13.17 0.94 28.71
C TYR A 519 -13.93 0.04 29.67
N VAL A 520 -13.63 -1.24 29.60
CA VAL A 520 -14.33 -2.27 30.32
C VAL A 520 -13.29 -3.02 31.16
N PRO A 521 -12.90 -2.48 32.34
CA PRO A 521 -11.94 -3.16 33.23
C PRO A 521 -12.56 -4.42 33.82
N ARG A 522 -11.67 -5.33 34.26
CA ARG A 522 -12.11 -6.50 35.04
C ARG A 522 -12.82 -6.02 36.31
N GLU A 523 -13.97 -6.61 36.59
CA GLU A 523 -14.63 -6.39 37.87
C GLU A 523 -13.68 -6.85 38.99
N GLU A 524 -13.24 -5.92 39.84
CA GLU A 524 -12.66 -6.33 41.11
C GLU A 524 -13.76 -7.15 41.78
N VAL A 525 -13.56 -8.46 41.88
CA VAL A 525 -14.29 -9.28 42.82
C VAL A 525 -13.92 -8.65 44.16
N THR A 526 -14.72 -7.67 44.61
CA THR A 526 -14.72 -7.22 46.00
C THR A 526 -14.74 -8.52 46.75
N ALA A 527 -13.66 -8.82 47.47
CA ALA A 527 -13.56 -9.98 48.30
C ALA A 527 -14.73 -9.90 49.28
N ALA A 528 -15.85 -10.49 48.87
CA ALA A 528 -16.97 -10.74 49.74
C ALA A 528 -16.36 -11.70 50.75
N ASN A 529 -16.04 -11.14 51.92
CA ASN A 529 -15.58 -11.85 53.10
C ASN A 529 -16.27 -13.21 53.13
N PRO A 530 -15.55 -14.33 52.92
CA PRO A 530 -16.08 -15.62 53.28
C PRO A 530 -15.90 -15.71 54.80
N HIS A 531 -16.76 -15.00 55.54
CA HIS A 531 -16.92 -15.24 56.96
C HIS A 531 -18.17 -16.11 57.17
N PRO A 532 -18.05 -17.10 58.07
CA PRO A 532 -18.65 -18.44 57.98
C PRO A 532 -20.17 -18.50 58.15
#